data_AF-A0A958V3T3-F1
#
_entry.id   AF-A0A958V3T3-F1
#
_cell.length_a   1.000
_cell.length_b   1.000
_cell.length_c   1.000
_cell.angle_alpha   90.00
_cell.angle_beta   90.00
_cell.angle_gamma   90.00
#
_symmetry.space_group_name_H-M   'P 1'
#
loop_
_entity.id
_entity.type
_entity.pdbx_description
1 polymer ?
#
loop_
_entity_poly.entity_id
_entity_poly.type
_entity_poly.pdbx_seq_one_letter_code
_entity_poly.pdbx_strand_id
1 'polypeptide(L)'
;YFAQNMLETRGNSIAGKTVTVSGSGNVAQYAVEKATQLGAKVVTMSDSDGYIYDEAGIDEEKLAFVLDLKNVKRGRIIEYVKKYPKAKFFKDETPWHVKCDVALPCATQNELNGDDAKVLLKNGCICVSEGANMPSTSEAVHAFLKARILYAPGKASNAGGVATSGLEMSQNSLRISWTRDEVDERLKKIMKDIHDSCIKHGKDDGFVDYVRGANIAGFVKVADAMLAQGVV
;
A
#
# COMPACT_ATOMS: atom_id res chain seq x y z
N TYR A 1 2.18 6.88 1.45
CA TYR A 1 1.41 8.10 1.78
C TYR A 1 0.03 7.81 2.35
N PHE A 2 -0.86 7.10 1.65
CA PHE A 2 -2.23 6.90 2.15
C PHE A 2 -2.31 6.23 3.53
N ALA A 3 -1.53 5.16 3.76
CA ALA A 3 -1.44 4.51 5.07
C ALA A 3 -0.95 5.46 6.18
N GLN A 4 0.01 6.34 5.89
CA GLN A 4 0.48 7.37 6.82
C GLN A 4 -0.67 8.32 7.20
N ASN A 5 -1.40 8.84 6.20
CA ASN A 5 -2.54 9.71 6.44
C ASN A 5 -3.63 9.02 7.29
N MET A 6 -3.88 7.73 7.06
CA MET A 6 -4.80 6.94 7.91
C MET A 6 -4.32 6.84 9.36
N LEU A 7 -3.04 6.53 9.59
CA LEU A 7 -2.46 6.42 10.93
C LEU A 7 -2.52 7.74 11.69
N GLU A 8 -2.28 8.87 11.01
CA GLU A 8 -2.35 10.22 11.60
C GLU A 8 -3.74 10.55 12.14
N THR A 9 -4.82 10.02 11.55
CA THR A 9 -6.19 10.21 12.08
C THR A 9 -6.39 9.62 13.48
N ARG A 10 -5.51 8.71 13.90
CA ARG A 10 -5.52 8.06 15.23
C ARG A 10 -4.33 8.51 16.09
N GLY A 11 -3.72 9.66 15.78
CA GLY A 11 -2.56 10.16 16.51
C GLY A 11 -1.34 9.25 16.41
N ASN A 12 -1.24 8.45 15.34
CA ASN A 12 -0.19 7.47 15.12
C ASN A 12 0.65 7.85 13.88
N SER A 13 1.74 7.14 13.65
CA SER A 13 2.63 7.32 12.50
C SER A 13 3.14 5.97 12.03
N ILE A 14 3.56 5.87 10.76
CA ILE A 14 4.25 4.69 10.25
C ILE A 14 5.67 4.56 10.82
N ALA A 15 6.25 5.67 11.29
CA ALA A 15 7.55 5.69 11.93
C ALA A 15 7.60 4.74 13.14
N GLY A 16 8.61 3.87 13.18
CA GLY A 16 8.80 2.86 14.22
C GLY A 16 7.86 1.65 14.12
N LYS A 17 6.96 1.58 13.13
CA LYS A 17 6.06 0.43 12.92
C LYS A 17 6.77 -0.70 12.20
N THR A 18 6.42 -1.93 12.56
CA THR A 18 6.78 -3.12 11.80
C THR A 18 5.79 -3.29 10.64
N VAL A 19 6.31 -3.34 9.42
CA VAL A 19 5.52 -3.39 8.19
C VAL A 19 5.79 -4.67 7.42
N THR A 20 4.73 -5.40 7.07
CA THR A 20 4.81 -6.52 6.13
C THR A 20 4.35 -6.08 4.76
N VAL A 21 5.18 -6.31 3.74
CA VAL A 21 4.86 -6.07 2.35
C VAL A 21 4.88 -7.41 1.61
N SER A 22 3.87 -7.66 0.78
CA SER A 22 3.92 -8.75 -0.20
C SER A 22 4.32 -8.21 -1.57
N GLY A 23 4.81 -9.10 -2.42
CA GLY A 23 5.29 -8.76 -3.74
C GLY A 23 6.71 -8.22 -3.74
N SER A 24 7.28 -8.22 -4.94
CA SER A 24 8.62 -7.72 -5.22
C SER A 24 8.68 -6.97 -6.55
N GLY A 25 7.51 -6.60 -7.09
CA GLY A 25 7.38 -5.76 -8.28
C GLY A 25 7.46 -4.28 -7.94
N ASN A 26 7.23 -3.43 -8.94
CA ASN A 26 7.33 -1.97 -8.84
C ASN A 26 6.60 -1.41 -7.59
N VAL A 27 5.31 -1.74 -7.41
CA VAL A 27 4.52 -1.27 -6.26
C VAL A 27 5.16 -1.64 -4.92
N ALA A 28 5.56 -2.92 -4.76
CA ALA A 28 6.16 -3.39 -3.51
C ALA A 28 7.52 -2.74 -3.24
N GLN A 29 8.39 -2.65 -4.26
CA GLN A 29 9.72 -2.06 -4.14
C GLN A 29 9.66 -0.61 -3.63
N TYR A 30 8.82 0.24 -4.24
CA TYR A 30 8.70 1.64 -3.80
C TYR A 30 7.82 1.82 -2.56
N ALA A 31 6.93 0.87 -2.25
CA ALA A 31 6.27 0.83 -0.95
C ALA A 31 7.28 0.59 0.18
N VAL A 32 8.23 -0.34 -0.02
CA VAL A 32 9.35 -0.56 0.91
C VAL A 32 10.22 0.69 0.99
N GLU A 33 10.65 1.26 -0.15
CA GLU A 33 11.49 2.48 -0.19
C GLU A 33 10.87 3.59 0.65
N LYS A 34 9.60 3.92 0.39
CA LYS A 34 8.93 5.03 1.06
C LYS A 34 8.61 4.72 2.52
N ALA A 35 8.22 3.49 2.86
CA ALA A 35 7.98 3.11 4.26
C ALA A 35 9.26 3.22 5.10
N THR A 36 10.39 2.74 4.57
CA THR A 36 11.72 2.85 5.21
C THR A 36 12.15 4.32 5.34
N GLN A 37 11.97 5.14 4.30
CA GLN A 37 12.24 6.60 4.37
C GLN A 37 11.40 7.32 5.45
N LEU A 38 10.18 6.86 5.70
CA LEU A 38 9.30 7.37 6.75
C LEU A 38 9.60 6.77 8.14
N GLY A 39 10.67 5.99 8.27
CA GLY A 39 11.15 5.41 9.54
C GLY A 39 10.46 4.13 9.96
N ALA A 40 9.74 3.45 9.06
CA ALA A 40 9.16 2.15 9.33
C ALA A 40 10.20 1.02 9.19
N LYS A 41 9.98 -0.10 9.90
CA LYS A 41 10.78 -1.31 9.75
C LYS A 41 10.04 -2.31 8.87
N VAL A 42 10.35 -2.33 7.58
CA VAL A 42 9.78 -3.30 6.64
C VAL A 42 10.49 -4.63 6.78
N VAL A 43 9.76 -5.73 7.03
CA VAL A 43 10.36 -7.02 7.38
C VAL A 43 10.09 -8.14 6.37
N THR A 44 9.26 -7.93 5.36
CA THR A 44 8.96 -8.94 4.33
C THR A 44 8.92 -8.36 2.92
N MET A 45 9.24 -9.21 1.95
CA MET A 45 8.90 -9.07 0.53
C MET A 45 8.63 -10.47 -0.03
N SER A 46 7.84 -10.60 -1.10
CA SER A 46 7.50 -11.92 -1.66
C SER A 46 7.52 -11.96 -3.18
N ASP A 47 7.56 -13.16 -3.75
CA ASP A 47 7.23 -13.39 -5.15
C ASP A 47 6.36 -14.65 -5.28
N SER A 48 6.25 -15.20 -6.49
CA SER A 48 5.43 -16.39 -6.75
C SER A 48 5.88 -17.64 -5.97
N ASP A 49 7.13 -17.69 -5.52
CA ASP A 49 7.71 -18.91 -4.94
C ASP A 49 7.63 -18.91 -3.41
N GLY A 50 7.26 -17.78 -2.80
CA GLY A 50 7.18 -17.58 -1.36
C GLY A 50 7.61 -16.18 -0.92
N TYR A 51 7.87 -16.01 0.38
CA TYR A 51 8.29 -14.73 0.95
C TYR A 51 9.59 -14.82 1.76
N ILE A 52 10.31 -13.70 1.80
CA ILE A 52 11.43 -13.52 2.72
C ILE A 52 10.96 -12.81 3.98
N TYR A 53 11.57 -13.16 5.10
CA TYR A 53 11.44 -12.48 6.38
C TYR A 53 12.81 -12.07 6.89
N ASP A 54 13.01 -10.77 7.08
CA ASP A 54 14.21 -10.19 7.66
C ASP A 54 13.83 -9.41 8.92
N GLU A 55 14.07 -10.00 10.08
CA GLU A 55 13.69 -9.44 11.39
C GLU A 55 14.37 -8.09 11.67
N ALA A 56 15.58 -7.89 11.12
CA ALA A 56 16.34 -6.66 11.22
C ALA A 56 15.76 -5.54 10.32
N GLY A 57 14.91 -5.89 9.37
CA GLY A 57 14.31 -4.99 8.39
C GLY A 57 15.09 -4.89 7.09
N ILE A 58 14.42 -4.39 6.06
CA ILE A 58 14.92 -4.16 4.71
C ILE A 58 15.24 -2.66 4.59
N ASP A 59 16.51 -2.35 4.84
CA ASP A 59 17.08 -1.01 4.68
C ASP A 59 17.36 -0.67 3.21
N GLU A 60 17.92 0.51 2.95
CA GLU A 60 18.24 0.99 1.61
C GLU A 60 19.20 0.07 0.84
N GLU A 61 20.22 -0.48 1.51
CA GLU A 61 21.19 -1.38 0.87
C GLU A 61 20.53 -2.71 0.47
N LYS A 62 19.76 -3.30 1.39
CA LYS A 62 19.02 -4.53 1.13
C LYS A 62 17.97 -4.34 0.06
N LEU A 63 17.28 -3.19 0.05
CA LEU A 63 16.32 -2.86 -1.01
C LEU A 63 17.03 -2.67 -2.36
N ALA A 64 18.17 -1.99 -2.40
CA ALA A 64 18.96 -1.83 -3.62
C ALA A 64 19.36 -3.18 -4.23
N PHE A 65 19.71 -4.15 -3.37
CA PHE A 65 19.92 -5.53 -3.82
C PHE A 65 18.66 -6.15 -4.43
N VAL A 66 17.49 -5.97 -3.81
CA VAL A 66 16.21 -6.47 -4.37
C VAL A 66 15.87 -5.79 -5.70
N LEU A 67 16.12 -4.49 -5.84
CA LEU A 67 15.92 -3.73 -7.08
C LEU A 67 16.77 -4.31 -8.22
N ASP A 68 18.07 -4.53 -7.99
CA ASP A 68 18.97 -5.15 -8.98
C ASP A 68 18.53 -6.58 -9.31
N LEU A 69 18.24 -7.39 -8.28
CA LEU A 69 17.79 -8.77 -8.43
C LEU A 69 16.54 -8.86 -9.30
N LYS A 70 15.54 -8.00 -9.08
CA LYS A 70 14.23 -8.10 -9.75
C LYS A 70 14.18 -7.39 -11.09
N ASN A 71 14.82 -6.22 -11.21
CA ASN A 71 14.68 -5.37 -12.40
C ASN A 71 15.80 -5.62 -13.42
N VAL A 72 17.00 -6.00 -12.98
CA VAL A 72 18.16 -6.25 -13.86
C VAL A 72 18.35 -7.74 -14.09
N LYS A 73 18.51 -8.51 -13.01
CA LYS A 73 18.80 -9.96 -13.10
C LYS A 73 17.58 -10.83 -13.36
N ARG A 74 16.37 -10.31 -13.08
CA ARG A 74 15.10 -11.05 -13.15
C ARG A 74 15.11 -12.34 -12.31
N GLY A 75 15.77 -12.30 -11.15
CA GLY A 75 15.95 -13.44 -10.26
C GLY A 75 14.79 -13.67 -9.28
N ARG A 76 14.93 -14.71 -8.46
CA ARG A 76 13.93 -15.13 -7.45
C ARG A 76 14.25 -14.55 -6.08
N ILE A 77 13.21 -14.22 -5.31
CA ILE A 77 13.38 -13.52 -4.02
C ILE A 77 14.15 -14.38 -3.01
N ILE A 78 14.12 -15.71 -3.15
CA ILE A 78 14.95 -16.65 -2.37
C ILE A 78 16.47 -16.35 -2.49
N GLU A 79 16.94 -15.72 -3.56
CA GLU A 79 18.35 -15.35 -3.68
C GLU A 79 18.77 -14.28 -2.65
N TYR A 80 17.81 -13.54 -2.10
CA TYR A 80 18.03 -12.61 -0.99
C TYR A 80 18.66 -13.31 0.23
N VAL A 81 18.18 -14.50 0.61
CA VAL A 81 18.73 -15.20 1.78
C VAL A 81 20.13 -15.76 1.54
N LYS A 82 20.58 -15.86 0.28
CA LYS A 82 21.99 -16.20 -0.03
C LYS A 82 22.92 -15.02 0.27
N LYS A 83 22.47 -13.79 0.00
CA LYS A 83 23.22 -12.56 0.29
C LYS A 83 23.12 -12.16 1.75
N TYR A 84 21.95 -12.35 2.36
CA TYR A 84 21.63 -12.00 3.74
C TYR A 84 21.17 -13.24 4.52
N PRO A 85 22.11 -14.10 4.99
CA PRO A 85 21.79 -15.42 5.57
C PRO A 85 21.07 -15.40 6.92
N LYS A 86 20.94 -14.22 7.55
CA LYS A 86 20.11 -14.05 8.76
C LYS A 86 18.61 -13.98 8.43
N ALA A 87 18.25 -13.64 7.20
CA ALA A 87 16.87 -13.66 6.75
C ALA A 87 16.42 -15.10 6.45
N LYS A 88 15.11 -15.33 6.54
CA LYS A 88 14.49 -16.63 6.29
C LYS A 88 13.64 -16.57 5.03
N PHE A 89 13.54 -17.68 4.33
CA PHE A 89 12.63 -17.84 3.19
C PHE A 89 11.58 -18.88 3.54
N PHE A 90 10.32 -18.56 3.27
CA PHE A 90 9.16 -19.41 3.49
C PHE A 90 8.54 -19.70 2.14
N LYS A 91 8.69 -20.94 1.70
CA LYS A 91 8.31 -21.37 0.36
C LYS A 91 6.80 -21.60 0.28
N ASP A 92 6.18 -21.17 -0.82
CA ASP A 92 4.75 -21.38 -1.12
C ASP A 92 3.80 -20.79 -0.03
N GLU A 93 4.28 -19.79 0.71
CA GLU A 93 3.55 -19.10 1.78
C GLU A 93 3.40 -17.59 1.51
N THR A 94 2.46 -16.95 2.22
CA THR A 94 2.24 -15.50 2.23
C THR A 94 2.78 -14.87 3.54
N PRO A 95 3.12 -13.57 3.54
CA PRO A 95 3.75 -12.94 4.72
C PRO A 95 2.78 -12.66 5.88
N TRP A 96 1.49 -12.98 5.76
CA TRP A 96 0.43 -12.54 6.69
C TRP A 96 0.48 -13.19 8.08
N HIS A 97 1.28 -14.25 8.25
CA HIS A 97 1.55 -14.86 9.55
C HIS A 97 2.60 -14.11 10.37
N VAL A 98 3.38 -13.22 9.75
CA VAL A 98 4.38 -12.41 10.43
C VAL A 98 3.69 -11.34 11.26
N LYS A 99 4.09 -11.20 12.54
CA LYS A 99 3.56 -10.15 13.41
C LYS A 99 3.97 -8.76 12.90
N CYS A 100 2.99 -7.90 12.65
CA CYS A 100 3.20 -6.54 12.16
C CYS A 100 2.13 -5.57 12.68
N ASP A 101 2.44 -4.28 12.60
CA ASP A 101 1.47 -3.21 12.87
C ASP A 101 0.73 -2.81 11.59
N VAL A 102 1.42 -2.88 10.44
CA VAL A 102 0.90 -2.47 9.14
C VAL A 102 1.15 -3.56 8.08
N ALA A 103 0.12 -3.92 7.33
CA ALA A 103 0.23 -4.82 6.19
C ALA A 103 -0.07 -4.10 4.87
N LEU A 104 0.82 -4.25 3.89
CA LEU A 104 0.71 -3.68 2.54
C LEU A 104 0.67 -4.80 1.50
N PRO A 105 -0.52 -5.28 1.09
CA PRO A 105 -0.64 -6.27 0.04
C PRO A 105 -0.43 -5.65 -1.35
N CYS A 106 0.66 -6.04 -2.01
CA CYS A 106 1.17 -5.42 -3.23
C CYS A 106 1.58 -6.44 -4.31
N ALA A 107 1.13 -7.70 -4.23
CA ALA A 107 1.50 -8.74 -5.19
C ALA A 107 0.42 -9.00 -6.24
N THR A 108 -0.77 -9.46 -5.84
CA THR A 108 -1.82 -9.91 -6.78
C THR A 108 -3.20 -9.84 -6.16
N GLN A 109 -4.24 -10.02 -6.98
CA GLN A 109 -5.63 -10.08 -6.55
C GLN A 109 -5.87 -11.29 -5.63
N ASN A 110 -6.69 -11.12 -4.59
CA ASN A 110 -7.07 -12.16 -3.62
C ASN A 110 -5.90 -12.85 -2.89
N GLU A 111 -4.75 -12.18 -2.73
CA GLU A 111 -3.59 -12.71 -2.01
C GLU A 111 -3.73 -12.70 -0.48
N LEU A 112 -4.72 -11.97 0.06
CA LEU A 112 -4.99 -11.87 1.49
C LEU A 112 -6.44 -12.32 1.74
N ASN A 113 -6.60 -13.52 2.30
CA ASN A 113 -7.92 -14.12 2.54
C ASN A 113 -8.44 -13.90 3.97
N GLY A 114 -9.65 -14.38 4.26
CA GLY A 114 -10.28 -14.22 5.57
C GLY A 114 -9.53 -14.87 6.74
N ASP A 115 -8.79 -15.95 6.51
CA ASP A 115 -7.99 -16.60 7.56
C ASP A 115 -6.69 -15.83 7.82
N ASP A 116 -6.05 -15.32 6.78
CA ASP A 116 -4.93 -14.37 6.89
C ASP A 116 -5.32 -13.13 7.70
N ALA A 117 -6.51 -12.58 7.41
CA ALA A 117 -7.04 -11.43 8.12
C ALA A 117 -7.22 -11.70 9.62
N LYS A 118 -7.74 -12.89 9.99
CA LYS A 118 -7.85 -13.29 11.41
C LYS A 118 -6.48 -13.36 12.08
N VAL A 119 -5.47 -13.88 11.38
CA VAL A 119 -4.09 -13.97 11.91
C VAL A 119 -3.50 -12.58 12.10
N LEU A 120 -3.61 -11.69 11.10
CA LEU A 120 -3.14 -10.31 11.20
C LEU A 120 -3.79 -9.56 12.38
N LEU A 121 -5.11 -9.68 12.52
CA LEU A 121 -5.85 -9.09 13.64
C LEU A 121 -5.38 -9.64 15.00
N LYS A 122 -5.23 -10.96 15.11
CA LYS A 122 -4.72 -11.61 16.33
C LYS A 122 -3.30 -11.14 16.69
N ASN A 123 -2.48 -10.87 15.67
CA ASN A 123 -1.11 -10.40 15.83
C ASN A 123 -1.01 -8.90 16.17
N GLY A 124 -2.13 -8.17 16.19
CA GLY A 124 -2.19 -6.75 16.53
C GLY A 124 -2.01 -5.81 15.34
N CYS A 125 -2.25 -6.28 14.11
CA CYS A 125 -2.25 -5.41 12.94
C CYS A 125 -3.32 -4.32 13.09
N ILE A 126 -2.91 -3.06 12.97
CA ILE A 126 -3.78 -1.88 13.14
C ILE A 126 -4.12 -1.20 11.82
N CYS A 127 -3.40 -1.52 10.74
CA CYS A 127 -3.57 -0.88 9.44
C CYS A 127 -3.29 -1.85 8.29
N VAL A 128 -4.22 -1.93 7.34
CA VAL A 128 -4.06 -2.62 6.06
C VAL A 128 -4.31 -1.62 4.94
N SER A 129 -3.38 -1.50 4.00
CA SER A 129 -3.50 -0.56 2.87
C SER A 129 -3.10 -1.22 1.57
N GLU A 130 -4.07 -1.42 0.67
CA GLU A 130 -3.88 -2.19 -0.56
C GLU A 130 -3.01 -1.44 -1.57
N GLY A 131 -1.91 -2.08 -2.02
CA GLY A 131 -1.10 -1.60 -3.14
C GLY A 131 -1.50 -2.27 -4.45
N ALA A 132 -1.83 -3.55 -4.44
CA ALA A 132 -2.35 -4.26 -5.61
C ALA A 132 -3.83 -3.94 -5.87
N ASN A 133 -4.37 -4.44 -6.99
CA ASN A 133 -5.79 -4.29 -7.34
C ASN A 133 -6.61 -5.42 -6.71
N MET A 134 -7.43 -5.07 -5.71
CA MET A 134 -8.27 -6.00 -4.95
C MET A 134 -7.50 -7.21 -4.36
N PRO A 135 -6.39 -6.98 -3.63
CA PRO A 135 -5.64 -8.08 -3.02
C PRO A 135 -6.39 -8.76 -1.88
N SER A 136 -7.27 -8.06 -1.16
CA SER A 136 -8.02 -8.65 -0.05
C SER A 136 -9.31 -9.29 -0.55
N THR A 137 -9.60 -10.51 -0.11
CA THR A 137 -10.91 -11.13 -0.40
C THR A 137 -12.01 -10.42 0.38
N SER A 138 -13.27 -10.57 -0.06
CA SER A 138 -14.43 -10.00 0.63
C SER A 138 -14.47 -10.35 2.12
N GLU A 139 -14.12 -11.60 2.48
CA GLU A 139 -14.07 -12.08 3.86
C GLU A 139 -13.03 -11.34 4.69
N ALA A 140 -11.84 -11.10 4.11
CA ALA A 140 -10.78 -10.33 4.75
C ALA A 140 -11.21 -8.88 5.02
N VAL A 141 -11.80 -8.23 4.00
CA VAL A 141 -12.31 -6.85 4.13
C VAL A 141 -13.36 -6.77 5.25
N HIS A 142 -14.31 -7.69 5.29
CA HIS A 142 -15.33 -7.73 6.33
C HIS A 142 -14.71 -7.94 7.72
N ALA A 143 -13.70 -8.80 7.85
CA ALA A 143 -12.99 -9.00 9.12
C ALA A 143 -12.31 -7.71 9.60
N PHE A 144 -11.63 -6.98 8.72
CA PHE A 144 -10.96 -5.73 9.05
C PHE A 144 -11.93 -4.60 9.42
N LEU A 145 -13.02 -4.44 8.66
CA LEU A 145 -14.07 -3.47 8.95
C LEU A 145 -14.77 -3.78 10.28
N LYS A 146 -15.10 -5.05 10.54
CA LYS A 146 -15.70 -5.49 11.81
C LYS A 146 -14.77 -5.23 13.00
N ALA A 147 -13.47 -5.46 12.83
CA ALA A 147 -12.47 -5.17 13.85
C ALA A 147 -12.16 -3.67 14.00
N ARG A 148 -12.69 -2.82 13.11
CA ARG A 148 -12.48 -1.36 13.08
C ARG A 148 -11.00 -0.95 13.05
N ILE A 149 -10.15 -1.77 12.44
CA ILE A 149 -8.78 -1.34 12.12
C ILE A 149 -8.81 -0.34 10.96
N LEU A 150 -7.67 0.31 10.67
CA LEU A 150 -7.56 1.15 9.49
C LEU A 150 -7.46 0.24 8.26
N TYR A 151 -8.42 0.32 7.35
CA TYR A 151 -8.40 -0.44 6.10
C TYR A 151 -8.58 0.51 4.93
N ALA A 152 -7.65 0.52 3.97
CA ALA A 152 -7.77 1.30 2.74
C ALA A 152 -7.94 0.40 1.50
N PRO A 153 -9.00 0.61 0.70
CA PRO A 153 -9.18 -0.11 -0.56
C PRO A 153 -8.22 0.39 -1.64
N GLY A 154 -7.80 -0.52 -2.53
CA GLY A 154 -6.82 -0.25 -3.59
C GLY A 154 -7.20 0.96 -4.44
N LYS A 155 -8.49 1.11 -4.79
CA LYS A 155 -9.01 2.25 -5.56
C LYS A 155 -8.68 3.64 -4.99
N ALA A 156 -8.35 3.73 -3.70
CA ALA A 156 -7.86 4.95 -3.06
C ALA A 156 -6.36 4.87 -2.76
N SER A 157 -5.89 3.79 -2.14
CA SER A 157 -4.50 3.69 -1.66
C SER A 157 -3.46 3.50 -2.77
N ASN A 158 -3.81 2.89 -3.90
CA ASN A 158 -2.91 2.66 -5.03
C ASN A 158 -3.08 3.68 -6.18
N ALA A 159 -4.00 4.64 -6.02
CA ALA A 159 -4.33 5.67 -7.02
C ALA A 159 -3.13 6.59 -7.38
N GLY A 160 -2.05 6.52 -6.60
CA GLY A 160 -0.83 7.28 -6.86
C GLY A 160 -0.25 7.05 -8.25
N GLY A 161 -0.33 5.82 -8.79
CA GLY A 161 0.15 5.54 -10.15
C GLY A 161 -0.61 6.33 -11.22
N VAL A 162 -1.94 6.33 -11.14
CA VAL A 162 -2.80 7.10 -12.06
C VAL A 162 -2.62 8.61 -11.85
N ALA A 163 -2.47 9.05 -10.60
CA ALA A 163 -2.18 10.45 -10.28
C ALA A 163 -0.87 10.91 -10.93
N THR A 164 0.21 10.12 -10.85
CA THR A 164 1.47 10.45 -11.51
C THR A 164 1.37 10.46 -13.03
N SER A 165 0.53 9.61 -13.65
CA SER A 165 0.24 9.70 -15.10
C SER A 165 -0.47 11.01 -15.47
N GLY A 166 -1.38 11.50 -14.63
CA GLY A 166 -1.99 12.83 -14.83
C GLY A 166 -0.97 13.98 -14.71
N LEU A 167 0.01 13.85 -13.82
CA LEU A 167 1.13 14.80 -13.71
C LEU A 167 2.05 14.73 -14.95
N GLU A 168 2.29 13.55 -15.50
CA GLU A 168 3.03 13.36 -16.77
C GLU A 168 2.32 14.06 -17.94
N MET A 169 1.00 13.88 -18.08
CA MET A 169 0.20 14.57 -19.11
C MET A 169 0.27 16.11 -18.98
N SER A 170 0.30 16.61 -17.74
CA SER A 170 0.43 18.04 -17.45
C SER A 170 1.80 18.59 -17.86
N GLN A 171 2.88 17.88 -17.52
CA GLN A 171 4.25 18.21 -17.93
C GLN A 171 4.39 18.24 -19.46
N ASN A 172 3.86 17.22 -20.15
CA ASN A 172 3.87 17.14 -21.61
C ASN A 172 3.14 18.32 -22.26
N SER A 173 2.00 18.72 -21.71
CA SER A 173 1.20 19.85 -22.21
C SER A 173 1.90 21.20 -21.97
N LEU A 174 2.60 21.35 -20.85
CA LEU A 174 3.37 22.55 -20.49
C LEU A 174 4.77 22.59 -21.14
N ARG A 175 5.25 21.45 -21.66
CA ARG A 175 6.62 21.26 -22.18
C ARG A 175 7.71 21.60 -21.15
N ILE A 176 7.43 21.30 -19.88
CA ILE A 176 8.37 21.45 -18.77
C ILE A 176 8.52 20.10 -18.07
N SER A 177 9.72 19.81 -17.60
CA SER A 177 9.99 18.66 -16.74
C SER A 177 10.16 19.14 -15.31
N TRP A 178 9.42 18.54 -14.39
CA TRP A 178 9.59 18.76 -12.95
C TRP A 178 10.68 17.86 -12.40
N THR A 179 11.31 18.32 -11.32
CA THR A 179 12.23 17.50 -10.53
C THR A 179 11.49 16.36 -9.81
N ARG A 180 12.24 15.34 -9.35
CA ARG A 180 11.68 14.23 -8.56
C ARG A 180 10.93 14.74 -7.33
N ASP A 181 11.50 15.72 -6.64
CA ASP A 181 10.93 16.27 -5.40
C ASP A 181 9.63 17.02 -5.66
N GLU A 182 9.56 17.80 -6.75
CA GLU A 182 8.33 18.48 -7.15
C GLU A 182 7.20 17.50 -7.50
N VAL A 183 7.53 16.39 -8.19
CA VAL A 183 6.55 15.32 -8.48
C VAL A 183 6.12 14.63 -7.19
N ASP A 184 7.04 14.32 -6.28
CA ASP A 184 6.74 13.65 -5.00
C ASP A 184 5.85 14.51 -4.09
N GLU A 185 6.12 15.82 -3.98
CA GLU A 185 5.29 16.73 -3.19
C GLU A 185 3.87 16.89 -3.78
N ARG A 186 3.75 16.96 -5.11
CA ARG A 186 2.44 16.95 -5.78
C ARG A 186 1.70 15.64 -5.54
N LEU A 187 2.38 14.50 -5.67
CA LEU A 187 1.80 13.19 -5.39
C LEU A 187 1.33 13.08 -3.94
N LYS A 188 2.16 13.48 -2.98
CA LYS A 188 1.83 13.49 -1.55
C LYS A 188 0.56 14.30 -1.27
N LYS A 189 0.44 15.49 -1.88
CA LYS A 189 -0.77 16.32 -1.79
C LYS A 189 -1.99 15.61 -2.39
N ILE A 190 -1.88 15.04 -3.58
CA ILE A 190 -2.99 14.30 -4.22
C ILE A 190 -3.45 13.14 -3.33
N MET A 191 -2.51 12.36 -2.77
CA MET A 191 -2.86 11.25 -1.87
C MET A 191 -3.54 11.73 -0.59
N LYS A 192 -3.22 12.94 -0.09
CA LYS A 192 -3.92 13.59 1.02
C LYS A 192 -5.33 14.01 0.63
N ASP A 193 -5.51 14.61 -0.55
CA ASP A 193 -6.82 15.05 -1.04
C ASP A 193 -7.77 13.84 -1.27
N ILE A 194 -7.25 12.72 -1.79
CA ILE A 194 -8.01 11.46 -1.93
C ILE A 194 -8.41 10.94 -0.55
N HIS A 195 -7.49 10.96 0.42
CA HIS A 195 -7.75 10.53 1.79
C HIS A 195 -8.83 11.38 2.47
N ASP A 196 -8.74 12.71 2.37
CA ASP A 196 -9.72 13.64 2.95
C ASP A 196 -11.11 13.46 2.31
N SER A 197 -11.15 13.19 1.01
CA SER A 197 -12.41 12.85 0.32
C SER A 197 -13.02 11.56 0.87
N CYS A 198 -12.20 10.53 1.14
CA CYS A 198 -12.67 9.31 1.77
C CYS A 198 -13.19 9.55 3.20
N ILE A 199 -12.54 10.42 3.98
CA ILE A 199 -13.03 10.79 5.32
C ILE A 199 -14.38 11.49 5.22
N LYS A 200 -14.51 12.49 4.34
CA LYS A 200 -15.74 13.28 4.16
C LYS A 200 -16.97 12.39 3.92
N HIS A 201 -16.83 11.34 3.12
CA HIS A 201 -17.93 10.46 2.74
C HIS A 201 -17.99 9.13 3.52
N GLY A 202 -16.93 8.78 4.22
CA GLY A 202 -16.76 7.50 4.91
C GLY A 202 -16.84 7.58 6.42
N LYS A 203 -16.81 8.77 7.02
CA LYS A 203 -16.83 8.94 8.48
C LYS A 203 -18.23 8.78 9.05
N ASP A 204 -18.35 7.94 10.09
CA ASP A 204 -19.56 7.73 10.89
C ASP A 204 -19.18 7.24 12.28
N ASP A 205 -19.84 7.76 13.32
CA ASP A 205 -19.61 7.44 14.73
C ASP A 205 -18.13 7.31 15.14
N GLY A 206 -17.30 8.29 14.77
CA GLY A 206 -15.87 8.32 15.10
C GLY A 206 -14.98 7.31 14.34
N PHE A 207 -15.56 6.45 13.50
CA PHE A 207 -14.86 5.52 12.61
C PHE A 207 -14.90 6.02 11.17
N VAL A 208 -13.89 5.68 10.37
CA VAL A 208 -13.88 5.99 8.93
C VAL A 208 -13.88 4.68 8.16
N ASP A 209 -14.98 4.43 7.45
CA ASP A 209 -15.06 3.37 6.45
C ASP A 209 -14.54 3.93 5.12
N TYR A 210 -13.27 3.67 4.81
CA TYR A 210 -12.64 4.11 3.56
C TYR A 210 -13.19 3.38 2.32
N VAL A 211 -13.82 2.20 2.47
CA VAL A 211 -14.46 1.50 1.34
C VAL A 211 -15.69 2.28 0.91
N ARG A 212 -16.57 2.59 1.87
CA ARG A 212 -17.73 3.46 1.64
C ARG A 212 -17.29 4.84 1.17
N GLY A 213 -16.31 5.44 1.84
CA GLY A 213 -15.80 6.76 1.53
C GLY A 213 -15.26 6.87 0.10
N ALA A 214 -14.41 5.95 -0.34
CA ALA A 214 -13.84 5.95 -1.68
C ALA A 214 -14.91 5.74 -2.77
N ASN A 215 -15.87 4.84 -2.54
CA ASN A 215 -16.96 4.58 -3.48
C ASN A 215 -17.85 5.81 -3.68
N ILE A 216 -18.30 6.43 -2.59
CA ILE A 216 -19.19 7.59 -2.65
C ILE A 216 -18.44 8.79 -3.23
N ALA A 217 -17.21 9.06 -2.78
CA ALA A 217 -16.43 10.19 -3.28
C ALA A 217 -16.18 10.10 -4.80
N GLY A 218 -15.80 8.92 -5.29
CA GLY A 218 -15.62 8.69 -6.72
C GLY A 218 -16.91 8.83 -7.51
N PHE A 219 -18.01 8.25 -7.01
CA PHE A 219 -19.31 8.29 -7.65
C PHE A 219 -19.86 9.72 -7.75
N VAL A 220 -19.89 10.47 -6.64
CA VAL A 220 -20.43 11.84 -6.59
C VAL A 220 -19.75 12.74 -7.61
N LYS A 221 -18.41 12.69 -7.68
CA LYS A 221 -17.66 13.52 -8.63
C LYS A 221 -18.01 13.23 -10.09
N VAL A 222 -18.22 11.97 -10.45
CA VAL A 222 -18.61 11.58 -11.81
C VAL A 222 -20.07 11.93 -12.07
N ALA A 223 -20.97 11.64 -11.13
CA ALA A 223 -22.40 11.93 -11.25
C ALA A 223 -22.67 13.43 -11.42
N ASP A 224 -22.02 14.29 -10.63
CA ASP A 224 -22.15 15.74 -10.74
C ASP A 224 -21.68 16.25 -12.11
N ALA A 225 -20.57 15.69 -12.63
CA ALA A 225 -20.08 16.04 -13.96
C ALA A 225 -21.02 15.58 -15.08
N MET A 226 -21.60 14.39 -14.96
CA MET A 226 -22.61 13.88 -15.90
C MET A 226 -23.87 14.76 -15.90
N LEU A 227 -24.37 15.14 -14.72
CA LEU A 227 -25.52 16.03 -14.60
C LEU A 227 -25.25 17.41 -15.22
N ALA A 228 -24.05 17.95 -15.03
CA ALA A 228 -23.65 19.25 -15.60
C ALA A 228 -23.50 19.21 -17.13
N GLN A 229 -23.17 18.06 -17.72
CA GLN A 229 -23.04 17.89 -19.17
C GLN A 229 -24.37 17.63 -19.88
N GLY A 230 -25.46 17.38 -19.14
CA GLY A 230 -26.78 17.11 -19.70
C GLY A 230 -26.89 15.71 -20.31
N VAL A 231 -27.93 15.49 -21.12
CA VAL A 231 -28.16 14.21 -21.80
C VAL A 231 -27.36 14.21 -23.10
N VAL A 232 -26.20 13.54 -23.07
CA VAL A 232 -25.26 13.38 -24.20
C VAL A 232 -25.08 11.92 -24.60
#